data_AF-A0A6A3XYR9-F1
#
_entry.id   AF-A0A6A3XYR9-F1
#
_cell.length_a   1.000
_cell.length_b   1.000
_cell.length_c   1.000
_cell.angle_alpha   90.00
_cell.angle_beta   90.00
_cell.angle_gamma   90.00
#
_symmetry.space_group_name_H-M   'P 1'
#
loop_
_entity.id
_entity.type
_entity.pdbx_description
1 polymer ?
#
loop_
_entity_poly.entity_id
_entity_poly.type
_entity_poly.pdbx_seq_one_letter_code
_entity_poly.pdbx_strand_id
1 'polypeptide(L)'
;MESLKELCSQRLAKLARIENVAVILQAATEHNDASLREDCFSFMLGNLEAAQLTQSFKDMAFKNPKIMLEVLEKFARNNEYP
;
A
#
# COMPACT_ATOMS: atom_id res chain seq x y z
N MET A 1 25.43 9.52 2.60
CA MET A 1 25.36 8.45 1.58
C MET A 1 24.03 7.77 1.81
N GLU A 2 23.10 7.84 0.87
CA GLU A 2 21.82 7.16 1.01
C GLU A 2 22.03 5.65 0.97
N SER A 3 21.28 4.91 1.78
CA SER A 3 21.32 3.45 1.79
C SER A 3 20.68 2.86 0.52
N LEU A 4 21.04 1.63 0.17
CA LEU A 4 20.38 0.92 -0.94
C LEU A 4 18.86 0.78 -0.69
N LYS A 5 18.45 0.62 0.56
CA LYS A 5 17.03 0.57 0.95
C LYS A 5 16.34 1.89 0.59
N GLU A 6 16.91 3.03 0.98
CA GLU A 6 16.37 4.36 0.68
C GLU A 6 16.23 4.60 -0.84
N LEU A 7 17.26 4.25 -1.62
CA LEU A 7 17.24 4.38 -3.08
C LEU A 7 16.16 3.50 -3.73
N CYS A 8 15.97 2.28 -3.25
CA CYS A 8 14.92 1.39 -3.72
C CYS A 8 13.53 1.95 -3.40
N SER A 9 13.34 2.45 -2.18
CA SER A 9 12.06 3.00 -1.75
C SER A 9 11.65 4.22 -2.57
N GLN A 10 12.56 5.15 -2.82
CA GLN A 10 12.30 6.30 -3.70
C GLN A 10 11.91 5.89 -5.13
N ARG A 11 12.50 4.82 -5.67
CA ARG A 11 12.17 4.32 -7.02
C ARG A 11 10.83 3.61 -7.04
N LEU A 12 10.55 2.77 -6.04
CA LEU A 12 9.29 2.03 -5.94
C LEU A 12 8.10 2.99 -5.78
N ALA A 13 8.23 4.03 -4.96
CA ALA A 13 7.19 5.05 -4.83
C ALA A 13 6.83 5.71 -6.18
N LYS A 14 7.84 5.99 -7.03
CA LYS A 14 7.63 6.57 -8.37
C LYS A 14 7.05 5.60 -9.39
N LEU A 15 7.19 4.29 -9.17
CA LEU A 15 6.71 3.24 -10.06
C LEU A 15 5.39 2.62 -9.57
N ALA A 16 4.87 3.07 -8.43
CA ALA A 16 3.60 2.64 -7.89
C ALA A 16 2.47 2.99 -8.87
N ARG A 17 1.72 1.96 -9.23
CA ARG A 17 0.52 2.02 -10.08
C ARG A 17 -0.54 1.15 -9.44
N ILE A 18 -1.78 1.29 -9.91
CA ILE A 18 -2.93 0.54 -9.38
C ILE A 18 -2.64 -0.97 -9.39
N GLU A 19 -1.98 -1.49 -10.43
CA GLU A 19 -1.74 -2.92 -10.59
C GLU A 19 -0.71 -3.48 -9.59
N ASN A 20 0.25 -2.68 -9.14
CA ASN A 20 1.40 -3.14 -8.35
C ASN A 20 1.49 -2.54 -6.94
N VAL A 21 0.70 -1.53 -6.60
CA VAL A 21 0.80 -0.83 -5.30
C VAL A 21 0.59 -1.77 -4.11
N ALA A 22 -0.31 -2.76 -4.22
CA ALA A 22 -0.53 -3.74 -3.16
C ALA A 22 0.71 -4.62 -2.90
N VAL A 23 1.48 -4.96 -3.95
CA VAL A 23 2.73 -5.70 -3.82
C VAL A 23 3.80 -4.84 -3.16
N ILE A 24 3.92 -3.58 -3.58
CA ILE A 24 4.90 -2.64 -3.02
C ILE A 24 4.60 -2.35 -1.55
N LEU A 25 3.32 -2.13 -1.21
CA LEU A 25 2.86 -1.93 0.16
C LEU A 25 3.16 -3.13 1.06
N GLN A 26 2.92 -4.34 0.55
CA GLN A 26 3.26 -5.57 1.27
C GLN A 26 4.77 -5.65 1.54
N ALA A 27 5.59 -5.44 0.51
CA ALA A 27 7.05 -5.46 0.64
C ALA A 27 7.56 -4.37 1.62
N ALA A 28 7.03 -3.15 1.54
CA ALA A 28 7.36 -2.07 2.45
C ALA A 28 7.04 -2.43 3.92
N THR A 29 5.91 -3.10 4.14
CA THR A 29 5.51 -3.61 5.45
C THR A 29 6.46 -4.70 5.95
N GLU A 30 6.80 -5.68 5.12
CA GLU A 30 7.71 -6.79 5.46
C GLU A 30 9.14 -6.30 5.75
N HIS A 31 9.59 -5.25 5.07
CA HIS A 31 10.92 -4.68 5.24
C HIS A 31 10.99 -3.53 6.27
N ASN A 32 9.93 -3.27 7.02
CA ASN A 32 9.83 -2.16 7.98
C ASN A 32 10.28 -0.82 7.35
N ASP A 33 9.77 -0.52 6.14
CA ASP A 33 9.94 0.78 5.49
C ASP A 33 8.69 1.63 5.70
N ALA A 34 8.68 2.42 6.78
CA ALA A 34 7.51 3.19 7.18
C ALA A 34 7.11 4.25 6.13
N SER A 35 8.09 4.94 5.54
CA SER A 35 7.83 5.99 4.55
C SER A 35 7.21 5.42 3.29
N LEU A 36 7.81 4.38 2.69
CA LEU A 36 7.27 3.77 1.48
C LEU A 36 5.90 3.14 1.73
N ARG A 37 5.73 2.53 2.91
CA ARG A 37 4.46 1.94 3.32
C ARG A 37 3.36 2.99 3.39
N GLU A 38 3.62 4.14 4.03
CA GLU A 38 2.63 5.21 4.15
C GLU A 38 2.26 5.83 2.80
N ASP A 39 3.26 6.06 1.93
CA ASP A 39 3.04 6.58 0.57
C ASP A 39 2.18 5.61 -0.26
N CYS A 40 2.54 4.32 -0.27
CA CYS A 40 1.82 3.30 -1.01
C CYS A 40 0.43 3.04 -0.43
N PHE A 41 0.28 3.08 0.89
CA PHE A 41 -1.01 2.92 1.56
C PHE A 41 -1.96 4.07 1.19
N SER A 42 -1.47 5.31 1.22
CA SER A 42 -2.25 6.50 0.88
C SER A 42 -2.67 6.50 -0.60
N PHE A 43 -1.74 6.16 -1.50
CA PHE A 43 -2.05 6.00 -2.93
C PHE A 43 -3.10 4.90 -3.16
N MET A 44 -2.93 3.74 -2.53
CA MET A 44 -3.87 2.63 -2.67
C MET A 44 -5.26 2.99 -2.15
N LEU A 45 -5.35 3.67 -1.00
CA LEU A 45 -6.63 4.10 -0.43
C LEU A 45 -7.34 5.13 -1.33
N GLY A 46 -6.60 6.08 -1.91
CA GLY A 46 -7.15 7.05 -2.87
C GLY A 46 -7.61 6.43 -4.19
N ASN A 47 -7.15 5.21 -4.51
CA ASN A 47 -7.53 4.47 -5.72
C ASN A 47 -8.21 3.14 -5.38
N LEU A 48 -8.84 3.03 -4.20
CA LEU A 48 -9.30 1.75 -3.65
C LEU A 48 -10.30 1.05 -4.57
N GLU A 49 -11.20 1.79 -5.21
CA GLU A 49 -12.21 1.25 -6.13
C GLU A 49 -11.59 0.43 -7.28
N ALA A 50 -10.47 0.90 -7.82
CA ALA A 50 -9.74 0.21 -8.88
C ALA A 50 -8.75 -0.82 -8.30
N ALA A 51 -8.06 -0.49 -7.20
CA ALA A 51 -7.08 -1.36 -6.58
C ALA A 51 -7.71 -2.68 -6.09
N GLN A 52 -8.90 -2.65 -5.49
CA GLN A 52 -9.58 -3.84 -4.97
C GLN A 52 -9.93 -4.89 -6.04
N LEU A 53 -10.00 -4.47 -7.31
CA LEU A 53 -10.28 -5.36 -8.44
C LEU A 53 -9.05 -6.16 -8.87
N THR A 54 -7.86 -5.70 -8.51
CA THR A 54 -6.59 -6.33 -8.90
C THR A 54 -6.36 -7.65 -8.14
N GLN A 55 -5.66 -8.58 -8.79
CA GLN A 55 -5.25 -9.82 -8.12
C GLN A 55 -4.23 -9.55 -7.01
N SER A 56 -3.33 -8.58 -7.20
CA SER A 56 -2.32 -8.20 -6.21
C SER A 56 -2.94 -7.70 -4.90
N PHE A 57 -4.06 -6.96 -4.96
CA PHE A 57 -4.80 -6.56 -3.77
C PHE A 57 -5.40 -7.77 -3.04
N LYS A 58 -6.05 -8.68 -3.77
CA LYS A 58 -6.65 -9.89 -3.18
C LYS A 58 -5.59 -10.75 -2.52
N ASP A 59 -4.48 -11.00 -3.21
CA ASP A 59 -3.36 -11.78 -2.69
C ASP A 59 -2.76 -11.13 -1.43
N MET A 60 -2.60 -9.81 -1.42
CA MET A 60 -2.13 -9.06 -0.26
C MET A 60 -3.11 -9.18 0.92
N ALA A 61 -4.42 -9.06 0.68
CA ALA A 61 -5.44 -9.19 1.71
C ALA A 61 -5.45 -10.59 2.35
N PHE A 62 -5.22 -11.65 1.56
CA PHE A 62 -5.10 -13.02 2.06
C PHE A 62 -3.79 -13.25 2.83
N LYS A 63 -2.65 -12.77 2.31
CA LYS A 63 -1.34 -12.99 2.92
C LYS A 63 -1.11 -12.13 4.17
N ASN A 64 -1.66 -10.92 4.19
CA ASN A 64 -1.49 -9.99 5.28
C ASN A 64 -2.83 -9.34 5.69
N PRO A 65 -3.67 -10.08 6.45
CA PRO A 65 -4.97 -9.59 6.90
C PRO A 65 -4.89 -8.31 7.75
N LYS A 66 -3.75 -8.02 8.37
CA LYS A 66 -3.54 -6.78 9.15
C LYS A 66 -3.62 -5.55 8.27
N ILE A 67 -2.98 -5.57 7.09
CA ILE A 67 -3.07 -4.47 6.12
C ILE A 67 -4.51 -4.29 5.67
N MET A 68 -5.22 -5.39 5.39
CA MET A 68 -6.63 -5.33 5.00
C MET A 68 -7.52 -4.72 6.09
N LEU A 69 -7.30 -5.09 7.35
CA LEU A 69 -8.03 -4.51 8.47
C LEU A 69 -7.80 -2.99 8.55
N GLU A 70 -6.56 -2.54 8.39
CA GLU A 70 -6.24 -1.10 8.37
C GLU A 70 -6.94 -0.37 7.21
N VAL A 71 -7.00 -0.98 6.02
CA VAL A 71 -7.75 -0.43 4.87
C VAL A 71 -9.21 -0.27 5.22
N LEU A 72 -9.86 -1.29 5.79
CA LEU A 72 -11.26 -1.25 6.19
C LEU A 72 -11.54 -0.16 7.23
N GLU A 73 -10.69 -0.06 8.26
CA GLU A 73 -10.84 0.97 9.29
C GLU A 73 -10.67 2.39 8.73
N LYS A 74 -9.69 2.61 7.85
CA LYS A 74 -9.46 3.92 7.21
C LYS A 74 -10.59 4.26 6.24
N PHE A 75 -11.06 3.28 5.46
CA PHE A 75 -12.19 3.47 4.56
C PHE A 75 -13.46 3.81 5.33
N ALA A 76 -13.80 3.08 6.40
CA ALA A 76 -14.97 3.37 7.22
C ALA A 76 -14.94 4.80 7.79
N ARG A 77 -13.81 5.21 8.38
CA ARG A 77 -13.64 6.58 8.92
C ARG A 77 -13.81 7.67 7.86
N ASN A 78 -13.32 7.45 6.64
CA ASN A 78 -13.44 8.43 5.55
C ASN A 78 -14.87 8.53 4.99
N ASN A 79 -15.73 7.52 5.19
CA ASN A 79 -17.13 7.54 4.75
C ASN A 79 -18.10 8.00 5.85
N GLU A 80 -17.70 7.95 7.13
CA GLU A 80 -18.50 8.46 8.26
C GLU A 80 -18.41 9.99 8.42
N TYR A 81 -17.43 10.65 7.78
CA TYR A 81 -17.26 12.11 7.74
C TYR A 81 -16.83 12.53 6.31
N PRO A 82 -17.79 12.76 5.39
CA PRO A 82 -17.49 13.21 4.02
C PRO A 82 -17.02 14.67 3.95
#